data_AF-A0A967VN14-F1
#
_entry.id   AF-A0A967VN14-F1
#
_cell.length_a   1.000
_cell.length_b   1.000
_cell.length_c   1.000
_cell.angle_alpha   90.00
_cell.angle_beta   90.00
_cell.angle_gamma   90.00
#
_symmetry.space_group_name_H-M   'P 1'
#
loop_
_entity.id
_entity.type
_entity.pdbx_description
1 polymer ?
#
loop_
_entity_poly.entity_id
_entity_poly.type
_entity_poly.pdbx_seq_one_letter_code
_entity_poly.pdbx_strand_id
1 'polypeptide(L)'
;VRLVGVSADAPADELADTARRLAGEGAALLGADIDPSSVPFEVSDDQVGEGYGISTPASDAALRDMARLEGIVLDPTYTAKAAAGMMARAA
;
A
#
# COMPACT_ATOMS: atom_id res chain seq x y z
N VAL A 1 -4.54 -3.57 -15.50
CA VAL A 1 -4.31 -2.69 -14.32
C VAL A 1 -3.15 -3.28 -13.54
N ARG A 2 -2.24 -2.45 -13.01
CA ARG A 2 -1.20 -2.89 -12.08
C ARG A 2 -1.58 -2.41 -10.68
N LEU A 3 -1.53 -3.30 -9.71
CA LEU A 3 -1.79 -3.00 -8.31
C LEU A 3 -0.46 -2.90 -7.56
N VAL A 4 -0.33 -1.86 -6.73
CA VAL A 4 0.83 -1.63 -5.86
C VAL A 4 0.31 -1.51 -4.44
N GLY A 5 0.63 -2.48 -3.60
CA GLY A 5 0.47 -2.38 -2.16
C GLY A 5 1.66 -1.65 -1.53
N VAL A 6 1.40 -0.79 -0.57
CA VAL A 6 2.44 -0.21 0.30
C VAL A 6 2.15 -0.68 1.71
N SER A 7 3.08 -1.45 2.26
CA SER A 7 2.94 -2.00 3.61
C SER A 7 3.12 -0.92 4.67
N ALA A 8 2.33 -1.01 5.72
CA ALA A 8 2.45 -0.15 6.90
C ALA A 8 3.37 -0.76 7.97
N ASP A 9 3.52 -2.09 8.00
CA ASP A 9 4.17 -2.85 9.07
C ASP A 9 4.71 -4.24 8.68
N ALA A 10 4.03 -4.97 7.79
CA ALA A 10 4.42 -6.33 7.41
C ALA A 10 5.50 -6.35 6.30
N PRO A 11 6.36 -7.38 6.26
CA PRO A 11 7.21 -7.66 5.10
C PRO A 11 6.41 -7.78 3.80
N ALA A 12 7.00 -7.33 2.69
CA ALA A 12 6.31 -7.26 1.41
C ALA A 12 5.86 -8.64 0.88
N ASP A 13 6.66 -9.69 1.08
CA ASP A 13 6.35 -11.06 0.67
C ASP A 13 5.18 -11.65 1.46
N GLU A 14 5.19 -11.51 2.79
CA GLU A 14 4.09 -11.98 3.65
C GLU A 14 2.76 -11.30 3.31
N LEU A 15 2.80 -9.98 3.09
CA LEU A 15 1.60 -9.22 2.73
C LEU A 15 1.12 -9.56 1.31
N ALA A 16 2.04 -9.81 0.38
CA ALA A 16 1.70 -10.21 -0.98
C ALA A 16 0.99 -11.57 -1.00
N ASP A 17 1.51 -12.56 -0.26
CA ASP A 17 0.91 -13.88 -0.14
C ASP A 17 -0.48 -13.81 0.50
N THR A 18 -0.62 -13.02 1.57
CA THR A 18 -1.89 -12.80 2.25
C THR A 18 -2.92 -12.17 1.31
N ALA A 19 -2.55 -11.12 0.58
CA ALA A 19 -3.45 -10.44 -0.35
C ALA A 19 -3.88 -11.36 -1.51
N ARG A 20 -2.97 -12.16 -2.07
CA ARG A 20 -3.31 -13.14 -3.14
C ARG A 20 -4.29 -14.19 -2.65
N ARG A 21 -4.05 -14.75 -1.47
CA ARG A 21 -4.95 -15.73 -0.85
C ARG A 21 -6.35 -15.14 -0.63
N LEU A 22 -6.43 -13.96 -0.01
CA LEU A 22 -7.71 -13.28 0.26
C LEU A 22 -8.45 -12.90 -1.03
N ALA A 23 -7.72 -12.51 -2.08
CA ALA A 23 -8.33 -12.23 -3.37
C ALA A 23 -8.98 -13.49 -3.98
N GLY A 24 -8.34 -14.66 -3.86
CA GLY A 24 -8.91 -15.93 -4.33
C GLY A 24 -10.14 -16.36 -3.54
N GLU A 25 -10.07 -16.26 -2.20
CA GLU A 25 -11.21 -16.52 -1.32
C GLU A 25 -12.39 -15.57 -1.61
N GLY A 26 -12.10 -14.29 -1.84
CA GLY A 26 -13.11 -13.29 -2.21
C GLY A 26 -13.76 -13.56 -3.56
N ALA A 27 -12.98 -13.94 -4.58
CA ALA A 27 -13.50 -14.30 -5.89
C ALA A 27 -14.44 -15.52 -5.81
N ALA A 28 -14.06 -16.55 -5.06
CA ALA A 28 -14.88 -17.73 -4.83
C ALA A 28 -16.20 -17.38 -4.11
N LEU A 29 -16.14 -16.53 -3.07
CA LEU A 29 -17.32 -16.09 -2.33
C LEU A 29 -18.31 -15.31 -3.21
N LEU A 30 -17.79 -14.50 -4.14
CA LEU A 30 -18.60 -13.68 -5.05
C LEU A 30 -19.06 -14.45 -6.31
N GLY A 31 -18.58 -15.68 -6.53
CA GLY A 31 -18.79 -16.40 -7.79
C GLY A 31 -18.18 -15.67 -8.99
N ALA A 32 -17.13 -14.88 -8.76
CA ALA A 32 -16.46 -14.10 -9.80
C ALA A 32 -15.45 -14.98 -10.53
N ASP A 33 -15.47 -14.93 -11.87
CA ASP A 33 -14.47 -15.58 -12.72
C ASP A 33 -13.24 -14.68 -12.84
N ILE A 34 -12.47 -14.59 -11.75
CA ILE A 34 -11.23 -13.82 -11.65
C ILE A 34 -10.14 -14.75 -11.16
N ASP A 35 -9.02 -14.80 -11.88
CA ASP A 35 -7.78 -15.42 -11.42
C ASP A 35 -6.87 -14.33 -10.79
N PRO A 36 -6.72 -14.28 -9.45
CA PRO A 36 -5.86 -13.30 -8.79
C PRO A 36 -4.38 -13.43 -9.14
N SER A 37 -3.94 -14.61 -9.60
CA SER A 37 -2.54 -14.82 -10.01
C SER A 37 -2.23 -14.10 -11.33
N SER A 38 -3.24 -13.90 -12.18
CA SER A 38 -3.13 -13.17 -13.44
C SER A 38 -3.04 -11.65 -13.28
N VAL A 39 -3.36 -11.11 -12.10
CA VAL A 39 -3.32 -9.67 -11.82
C VAL A 39 -1.89 -9.24 -11.50
N PRO A 40 -1.30 -8.29 -12.25
CA PRO A 40 -0.01 -7.71 -11.91
C PRO A 40 -0.11 -6.99 -10.56
N PHE A 41 0.47 -7.59 -9.53
CA PHE A 41 0.41 -7.12 -8.15
C PHE A 41 1.79 -7.18 -7.52
N GLU A 42 2.22 -6.06 -6.96
CA GLU A 42 3.44 -5.91 -6.18
C GLU A 42 3.13 -5.30 -4.82
N VAL A 43 3.99 -5.57 -3.84
CA VAL A 43 3.98 -4.92 -2.54
C VAL A 43 5.35 -4.32 -2.30
N SER A 44 5.40 -3.12 -1.73
CA SER A 44 6.61 -2.47 -1.22
C SER A 44 6.45 -2.27 0.28
N ASP A 45 7.49 -2.60 1.02
CA ASP A 45 7.63 -2.39 2.47
C ASP A 45 8.65 -1.28 2.80
N ASP A 46 9.09 -0.51 1.79
CA ASP A 46 10.09 0.56 1.95
C ASP A 46 9.64 1.68 2.91
N GLN A 47 8.34 1.84 3.11
CA GLN A 47 7.75 2.84 4.00
C GLN A 47 7.42 2.31 5.40
N VAL A 48 7.71 1.03 5.71
CA VAL A 48 7.50 0.46 7.05
C VAL A 48 8.32 1.23 8.09
N GLY A 49 9.58 1.58 7.79
CA GLY A 49 10.44 2.34 8.68
C GLY A 49 10.75 1.60 9.98
N GLU A 50 10.65 2.30 11.10
CA GLU A 50 10.89 1.73 12.44
C GLU A 50 9.75 0.83 12.95
N GLY A 51 8.65 0.73 12.20
CA GLY A 51 7.54 -0.20 12.49
C GLY A 51 6.16 0.44 12.44
N TYR A 52 5.18 -0.32 12.93
CA TYR A 52 3.77 0.06 12.90
C TYR A 52 3.50 1.34 13.70
N GLY A 53 2.74 2.26 13.10
CA GLY A 53 2.38 3.54 13.73
C GLY A 53 3.51 4.57 13.80
N ILE A 54 4.73 4.21 13.42
CA ILE A 54 5.89 5.11 13.39
C ILE A 54 6.07 5.61 11.95
N SER A 55 6.10 6.93 11.77
CA SER A 55 6.24 7.54 10.45
C SER A 55 7.69 7.47 9.95
N THR A 56 7.85 7.45 8.64
CA THR A 56 9.14 7.70 7.97
C THR A 56 9.26 9.18 7.58
N PRO A 57 10.47 9.72 7.39
CA PRO A 57 10.65 11.08 6.87
C PRO A 57 9.93 11.33 5.54
N ALA A 58 9.86 10.31 4.67
CA ALA A 58 9.15 10.37 3.41
C ALA A 58 7.62 10.40 3.61
N SER A 59 7.07 9.58 4.50
CA SER A 59 5.63 9.63 4.85
C SER A 59 5.22 10.96 5.49
N ASP A 60 6.08 11.55 6.33
CA ASP A 60 5.86 12.87 6.91
C ASP A 60 5.86 13.97 5.84
N ALA A 61 6.73 13.86 4.84
CA ALA A 61 6.77 14.79 3.71
C ALA A 61 5.50 14.65 2.86
N ALA A 62 5.13 13.43 2.48
CA ALA A 62 3.92 13.15 1.72
C ALA A 62 2.65 13.64 2.44
N LEU A 63 2.54 13.43 3.75
CA LEU A 63 1.44 13.95 4.55
C LEU A 63 1.34 15.48 4.45
N ARG A 64 2.46 16.18 4.60
CA ARG A 64 2.50 17.66 4.50
C ARG A 64 2.14 18.14 3.09
N ASP A 65 2.68 17.50 2.06
CA ASP A 65 2.46 17.90 0.68
C ASP A 65 1.00 17.67 0.28
N MET A 66 0.43 16.51 0.58
CA MET A 66 -0.97 16.21 0.30
C MET A 66 -1.91 17.18 1.04
N ALA A 67 -1.61 17.51 2.30
CA ALA A 67 -2.41 18.47 3.06
C ALA A 67 -2.31 19.90 2.53
N ARG A 68 -1.11 20.34 2.13
CA ARG A 68 -0.86 21.75 1.77
C ARG A 68 -1.10 22.06 0.29
N LEU A 69 -0.82 21.12 -0.59
CA LEU A 69 -0.91 21.31 -2.04
C LEU A 69 -2.27 20.86 -2.56
N GLU A 70 -2.79 19.73 -2.06
CA GLU A 70 -4.03 19.11 -2.56
C GLU A 70 -5.22 19.28 -1.61
N GLY A 71 -4.99 19.76 -0.37
CA GLY A 71 -6.04 19.87 0.64
C GLY A 71 -6.54 18.53 1.18
N ILE A 72 -5.75 17.46 1.03
CA ILE A 72 -6.09 16.09 1.45
C ILE A 72 -5.31 15.75 2.71
N VAL A 73 -6.03 15.52 3.82
CA VAL A 73 -5.43 15.09 5.08
C VAL A 73 -5.26 13.58 5.09
N LEU A 74 -4.04 13.13 5.37
CA LEU A 74 -3.68 11.71 5.47
C LEU A 74 -3.40 11.34 6.94
N ASP A 75 -3.73 10.11 7.29
CA ASP A 75 -3.31 9.53 8.57
C ASP A 75 -1.81 9.15 8.50
N PRO A 76 -1.05 9.31 9.60
CA PRO A 76 0.39 9.08 9.60
C PRO A 76 0.79 7.60 9.57
N THR A 77 -0.14 6.67 9.84
CA THR A 77 0.16 5.24 9.97
C THR A 77 0.04 4.50 8.64
N TYR A 78 -1.00 4.79 7.86
CA TYR A 78 -1.33 4.05 6.63
C TYR A 78 -1.23 4.94 5.40
N THR A 79 -2.11 5.94 5.29
CA THR A 79 -2.31 6.68 4.04
C THR A 79 -1.13 7.59 3.71
N ALA A 80 -0.43 8.14 4.71
CA ALA A 80 0.82 8.87 4.49
C ALA A 80 1.94 7.98 3.93
N LYS A 81 2.08 6.75 4.44
CA LYS A 81 3.05 5.75 3.91
C LYS A 81 2.68 5.35 2.49
N ALA A 82 1.40 5.11 2.22
CA ALA A 82 0.91 4.81 0.87
C ALA A 82 1.19 5.96 -0.12
N ALA A 83 0.92 7.22 0.28
CA ALA A 83 1.22 8.38 -0.54
C ALA A 83 2.71 8.55 -0.80
N ALA A 84 3.57 8.35 0.21
CA ALA A 84 5.01 8.37 0.02
C ALA A 84 5.49 7.28 -0.97
N GLY A 85 4.97 6.06 -0.86
CA GLY A 85 5.29 4.98 -1.80
C GLY A 85 4.81 5.25 -3.23
N MET A 86 3.66 5.92 -3.38
CA MET A 86 3.18 6.41 -4.68
C MET A 86 4.08 7.50 -5.26
N MET A 87 4.44 8.51 -4.45
CA MET A 87 5.29 9.62 -4.87
C MET A 87 6.69 9.15 -5.27
N ALA A 88 7.27 8.19 -4.55
CA ALA A 88 8.57 7.60 -4.88
C ALA A 88 8.61 6.89 -6.25
N ARG A 89 7.46 6.46 -6.77
CA ARG A 89 7.33 5.81 -8.09
C ARG A 89 7.02 6.79 -9.22
N ALA A 90 6.63 8.02 -8.89
CA ALA A 90 6.32 9.07 -9.86
C ALA A 90 7.55 9.93 -10.21
N ALA A 91 8.63 9.80 -9.44
CA ALA A 91 9.94 10.44 -9.68
C ALA A 91 10.78 9.59 -10.64
#